data_AF-A0A8S9W798-F1
#
_entry.id   AF-A0A8S9W798-F1
#
_cell.length_a   1.000
_cell.length_b   1.000
_cell.length_c   1.000
_cell.angle_alpha   90.00
_cell.angle_beta   90.00
_cell.angle_gamma   90.00
#
_symmetry.space_group_name_H-M   'P 1'
#
loop_
_entity.id
_entity.type
_entity.pdbx_description
1 polymer ?
#
loop_
_entity_poly.entity_id
_entity_poly.type
_entity_poly.pdbx_seq_one_letter_code
_entity_poly.pdbx_strand_id
1 'polypeptide(L)'
;MYRVLKKGGYLFLVVISTKHPKFQTGEEIEPNTKINTDAIDGYMPHHFFSELEMKEFFSKYEIIKLNHFEGQSEINPSSRMASWELYASREQPDSNSRIPDKP
;
A
#
# COMPACT_ATOMS: atom_id res chain seq x y z
N MET A 1 -8.95 0.68 8.07
CA MET A 1 -8.39 -0.54 8.69
C MET A 1 -7.93 -0.37 10.13
N TYR A 2 -7.18 0.68 10.47
CA TYR A 2 -6.52 0.84 11.79
C TYR A 2 -7.44 0.63 13.01
N ARG A 3 -8.62 1.28 13.00
CA ARG A 3 -9.61 1.21 14.08
C ARG A 3 -10.04 -0.23 14.42
N VAL A 4 -10.18 -1.08 13.41
CA VAL A 4 -10.76 -2.44 13.55
C VAL A 4 -9.70 -3.53 13.69
N LEU A 5 -8.46 -3.27 13.30
CA LEU A 5 -7.35 -4.21 13.49
C LEU A 5 -6.98 -4.25 14.97
N LYS A 6 -6.94 -5.43 15.60
CA LYS A 6 -6.50 -5.56 17.01
C LYS A 6 -5.06 -5.08 17.16
N LYS A 7 -4.67 -4.62 18.36
CA LYS A 7 -3.27 -4.34 18.67
C LYS A 7 -2.43 -5.62 18.47
N GLY A 8 -1.26 -5.51 17.87
CA GLY A 8 -0.44 -6.65 17.43
C GLY A 8 -0.97 -7.39 16.19
N GLY A 9 -2.09 -6.95 15.60
CA GLY A 9 -2.59 -7.50 14.35
C GLY A 9 -1.79 -7.02 13.14
N TYR A 10 -1.76 -7.84 12.09
CA TYR A 10 -1.02 -7.58 10.86
C TYR A 10 -1.94 -7.10 9.73
N LEU A 11 -1.40 -6.23 8.88
CA LEU A 11 -1.96 -5.75 7.63
C LEU A 11 -1.03 -6.19 6.50
N PHE A 12 -1.58 -6.92 5.53
CA PHE A 12 -0.95 -7.15 4.24
C PHE A 12 -1.76 -6.44 3.16
N LEU A 13 -1.09 -5.69 2.28
CA LEU A 13 -1.73 -4.91 1.24
C LEU A 13 -0.85 -4.91 -0.02
N VAL A 14 -1.47 -5.05 -1.19
CA VAL A 14 -0.85 -4.84 -2.48
C VAL A 14 -1.60 -3.72 -3.20
N VAL A 15 -0.91 -2.67 -3.62
CA VAL A 15 -1.50 -1.53 -4.35
C VAL A 15 -0.67 -1.16 -5.56
N ILE A 16 -1.31 -0.63 -6.59
CA ILE A 16 -0.63 -0.19 -7.82
C ILE A 16 0.27 1.02 -7.53
N SER A 17 1.47 1.05 -8.14
CA SER A 17 2.43 2.13 -7.92
C SER A 17 2.44 3.15 -9.05
N THR A 18 2.98 4.35 -8.80
CA THR A 18 3.21 5.38 -9.83
C THR A 18 4.16 4.94 -10.96
N LYS A 19 4.86 3.81 -10.81
CA LYS A 19 5.66 3.21 -11.89
C LYS A 19 4.88 2.26 -12.79
N HIS A 20 3.61 2.01 -12.50
CA HIS A 20 2.79 1.13 -13.33
C HIS A 20 2.55 1.81 -14.70
N PRO A 21 2.63 1.09 -15.84
CA PRO A 21 2.47 1.70 -17.16
C PRO A 21 1.20 2.54 -17.33
N LYS A 22 0.07 2.06 -16.77
CA LYS A 22 -1.22 2.78 -16.74
C LYS A 22 -1.15 4.16 -16.07
N PHE A 23 -0.17 4.44 -15.21
CA PHE A 23 0.01 5.78 -14.64
C PHE A 23 0.29 6.84 -15.72
N GLN A 24 0.82 6.44 -16.87
CA GLN A 24 1.07 7.33 -18.02
C GLN A 24 -0.16 7.57 -18.90
N THR A 25 -1.32 7.01 -18.54
CA THR A 25 -2.56 7.03 -19.33
C THR A 25 -3.67 7.75 -18.56
N GLY A 26 -4.75 8.11 -19.28
CA GLY A 26 -5.92 8.75 -18.70
C GLY A 26 -5.73 10.21 -18.29
N GLU A 27 -6.74 10.72 -17.58
CA GLU A 27 -6.83 12.10 -17.11
C GLU A 27 -6.66 12.15 -15.60
N GLU A 28 -5.77 13.02 -15.12
CA GLU A 28 -5.54 13.23 -13.69
C GLU A 28 -6.60 14.15 -13.10
N ILE A 29 -7.28 13.67 -12.05
CA ILE A 29 -8.35 14.41 -11.36
C ILE A 29 -7.94 14.88 -9.96
N GLU A 30 -6.94 14.22 -9.37
CA GLU A 30 -6.25 14.58 -8.12
C GLU A 30 -4.81 14.05 -8.22
N PRO A 31 -3.85 14.55 -7.41
CA PRO A 31 -2.49 14.03 -7.43
C PRO A 31 -2.45 12.50 -7.34
N ASN A 32 -1.84 11.89 -8.35
CA ASN A 32 -1.72 10.44 -8.51
C ASN A 32 -3.04 9.66 -8.66
N THR A 33 -4.18 10.33 -8.87
CA THR A 33 -5.49 9.70 -9.14
C THR A 33 -5.94 9.99 -10.56
N LYS A 34 -6.19 8.93 -11.35
CA LYS A 34 -6.57 9.07 -12.76
C LYS A 34 -7.84 8.32 -13.10
N ILE A 35 -8.62 8.89 -14.02
CA ILE A 35 -9.76 8.25 -14.68
C ILE A 35 -9.45 8.04 -16.16
N ASN A 36 -10.25 7.24 -16.86
CA ASN A 36 -10.08 6.95 -18.30
C ASN A 36 -8.68 6.44 -18.65
N THR A 37 -8.08 5.65 -17.74
CA THR A 37 -6.83 4.93 -18.01
C THR A 37 -7.05 3.84 -19.07
N ASP A 38 -5.99 3.16 -19.50
CA ASP A 38 -6.12 1.98 -20.40
C ASP A 38 -6.82 0.76 -19.74
N ALA A 39 -7.45 0.94 -18.59
CA ALA A 39 -8.39 -0.02 -18.01
C ALA A 39 -9.77 0.10 -18.67
N ILE A 40 -10.51 -1.01 -18.73
CA ILE A 40 -11.84 -1.09 -19.36
C ILE A 40 -12.97 -0.48 -18.51
N ASP A 41 -12.64 0.21 -17.42
CA ASP A 41 -13.57 0.71 -16.40
C ASP A 41 -13.87 2.22 -16.51
N GLY A 42 -13.37 2.88 -17.55
CA GLY A 42 -13.74 4.24 -17.94
C GLY A 42 -13.50 5.26 -16.82
N TYR A 43 -14.57 5.88 -16.33
CA TYR A 43 -14.53 6.93 -15.30
C TYR A 43 -14.20 6.43 -13.88
N MET A 44 -13.90 5.14 -13.69
CA MET A 44 -13.46 4.63 -12.38
C MET A 44 -12.11 5.26 -11.99
N PRO A 45 -11.98 5.88 -10.80
CA PRO A 45 -10.71 6.41 -10.34
C PRO A 45 -9.71 5.31 -9.98
N HIS A 46 -8.47 5.47 -10.44
CA HIS A 46 -7.31 4.66 -10.09
C HIS A 46 -6.29 5.54 -9.38
N HIS A 47 -6.04 5.26 -8.09
CA HIS A 47 -4.98 5.95 -7.34
C HIS A 47 -3.69 5.13 -7.36
N PHE A 48 -2.59 5.75 -7.75
CA PHE A 48 -1.28 5.14 -7.90
C PHE A 48 -0.36 5.61 -6.78
N PHE A 49 0.09 4.73 -5.91
CA PHE A 49 0.87 5.14 -4.75
C PHE A 49 2.36 5.35 -5.09
N SER A 50 2.94 6.43 -4.61
CA SER A 50 4.39 6.60 -4.48
C SER A 50 4.92 5.95 -3.20
N GLU A 51 6.25 5.76 -3.10
CA GLU A 51 6.85 5.25 -1.86
C GLU A 51 6.62 6.19 -0.67
N LEU A 52 6.66 7.51 -0.92
CA LEU A 52 6.44 8.52 0.10
C LEU A 52 5.01 8.45 0.65
N GLU A 53 4.02 8.41 -0.23
CA GLU A 53 2.61 8.27 0.17
C GLU A 53 2.37 6.96 0.94
N MET A 54 2.99 5.85 0.54
CA MET A 54 2.91 4.61 1.31
C MET A 54 3.41 4.79 2.75
N LYS A 55 4.57 5.45 2.93
CA LYS A 55 5.14 5.69 4.27
C LYS A 55 4.29 6.65 5.10
N GLU A 56 3.79 7.72 4.48
CA GLU A 56 2.98 8.74 5.17
C GLU A 56 1.58 8.22 5.52
N PHE A 57 0.89 7.58 4.57
CA PHE A 57 -0.47 7.08 4.75
C PHE A 57 -0.55 5.96 5.80
N PHE A 58 0.46 5.08 5.82
CA PHE A 58 0.55 3.98 6.77
C PHE A 58 1.40 4.30 8.01
N SER A 59 1.73 5.57 8.26
CA SER A 59 2.56 6.02 9.40
C SER A 59 2.04 5.62 10.79
N LYS A 60 0.75 5.31 10.92
CA LYS A 60 0.15 4.81 12.17
C LYS A 60 0.43 3.33 12.44
N TYR A 61 0.99 2.63 11.46
CA TYR A 61 1.40 1.24 11.57
C TYR A 61 2.92 1.18 11.68
N GLU A 62 3.40 0.12 12.31
CA GLU A 62 4.80 -0.27 12.19
C GLU A 62 4.97 -0.97 10.85
N ILE A 63 5.71 -0.36 9.92
CA ILE A 63 6.00 -0.95 8.61
C ILE A 63 7.11 -1.98 8.79
N ILE A 64 6.76 -3.26 8.70
CA ILE A 64 7.70 -4.38 8.82
C ILE A 64 8.45 -4.58 7.50
N LYS A 65 7.73 -4.49 6.37
CA LYS A 65 8.30 -4.59 5.03
C LYS A 65 7.50 -3.75 4.04
N LEU A 66 8.20 -3.01 3.20
CA LEU A 66 7.65 -2.35 2.03
C LEU A 66 8.51 -2.72 0.82
N ASN A 67 7.93 -3.46 -0.13
CA ASN A 67 8.63 -3.92 -1.32
C ASN A 67 8.02 -3.28 -2.57
N HIS A 68 8.87 -2.86 -3.51
CA HIS A 68 8.41 -2.45 -4.84
C HIS A 68 8.56 -3.63 -5.79
N PHE A 69 7.44 -4.11 -6.32
CA PHE A 69 7.44 -5.14 -7.35
C PHE A 69 7.27 -4.49 -8.73
N GLU A 70 8.10 -4.91 -9.68
CA GLU A 70 7.93 -4.66 -11.11
C GLU A 70 8.06 -6.00 -11.84
N GLY A 71 7.10 -6.31 -12.71
CA GLY A 71 7.09 -7.61 -13.39
C GLY A 71 6.12 -7.66 -14.57
N GLN A 72 5.92 -8.86 -15.11
CA GLN A 72 4.84 -9.12 -16.05
C GLN A 72 3.51 -9.18 -15.30
N SER A 73 2.45 -8.66 -15.93
CA SER A 73 1.10 -8.79 -15.40
C SER A 73 0.64 -10.25 -15.50
N GLU A 74 0.09 -10.78 -14.42
CA GLU A 74 -0.50 -12.12 -14.39
C GLU A 74 -1.74 -12.24 -15.29
N ILE A 75 -2.46 -11.11 -15.48
CA ILE A 75 -3.68 -11.05 -16.29
C ILE A 75 -3.33 -11.00 -17.79
N ASN A 76 -2.29 -10.23 -18.13
CA ASN A 76 -1.81 -10.13 -19.50
C ASN A 76 -0.27 -10.15 -19.50
N PRO A 77 0.36 -11.31 -19.78
CA PRO A 77 1.82 -11.45 -19.78
C PRO A 77 2.56 -10.52 -20.75
N SER A 78 1.86 -9.99 -21.78
CA SER A 78 2.45 -9.00 -22.71
C SER A 78 2.53 -7.59 -22.12
N SER A 79 1.95 -7.36 -20.94
CA SER A 79 1.93 -6.08 -20.25
C SER A 79 2.77 -6.13 -18.97
N ARG A 80 3.39 -5.00 -18.62
CA ARG A 80 4.10 -4.86 -17.35
C ARG A 80 3.16 -4.39 -16.25
N MET A 81 3.45 -4.77 -15.02
CA MET A 81 2.83 -4.22 -13.82
C MET A 81 3.89 -3.67 -12.86
N ALA A 82 3.48 -2.74 -12.01
CA ALA A 82 4.25 -2.29 -10.88
C ALA A 82 3.33 -2.03 -9.68
N SER A 83 3.74 -2.50 -8.50
CA SER A 83 2.94 -2.42 -7.28
C SER A 83 3.81 -2.30 -6.04
N TRP A 84 3.24 -1.77 -4.97
CA TRP A 84 3.79 -1.84 -3.63
C TRP A 84 3.19 -3.02 -2.89
N GLU A 85 4.03 -3.79 -2.21
CA GLU A 85 3.64 -4.83 -1.27
C GLU A 85 4.00 -4.35 0.14
N LEU A 86 2.98 -4.11 0.96
CA LEU A 86 3.13 -3.66 2.33
C LEU A 86 2.80 -4.79 3.29
N TYR A 87 3.71 -5.02 4.24
CA TYR A 87 3.47 -5.80 5.44
C TYR A 87 3.71 -4.91 6.66
N ALA A 88 2.67 -4.74 7.49
CA ALA A 88 2.70 -3.82 8.63
C ALA A 88 1.94 -4.38 9.83
N SER A 89 2.32 -3.96 11.03
CA SER A 89 1.63 -4.29 12.29
C SER A 89 0.95 -3.06 12.88
N ARG A 90 -0.18 -3.27 13.56
CA ARG A 90 -0.64 -2.29 14.55
C ARG A 90 0.20 -2.49 15.80
N GLU A 91 0.79 -1.42 16.32
CA GLU A 91 1.60 -1.42 17.55
C GLU A 91 1.02 -2.36 18.62
N GLN A 92 1.87 -3.19 19.21
CA GLN A 92 1.55 -3.85 20.47
C GLN A 92 1.56 -2.79 21.58
N PRO A 93 0.66 -2.85 22.57
CA PRO A 93 0.90 -2.09 23.79
C PRO A 93 2.22 -2.58 24.39
N ASP A 94 3.08 -1.64 24.78
CA ASP A 94 4.42 -1.89 25.31
C ASP A 94 4.48 -3.13 26.21
N SER A 95 5.34 -4.09 25.86
CA SER A 95 5.70 -5.22 26.73
C SER A 95 6.58 -4.81 27.92
N ASN A 96 6.82 -3.50 28.09
CA ASN A 96 7.65 -2.92 29.14
C ASN A 96 6.94 -2.71 30.49
N SER A 97 5.70 -3.17 30.66
CA SER A 97 5.11 -3.33 31.99
C SER A 97 5.41 -4.73 32.57
N ARG A 98 6.67 -5.17 32.54
CA ARG A 98 7.11 -6.17 33.52
C ARG A 98 7.39 -5.42 34.80
N ILE A 99 6.44 -5.50 35.73
CA ILE A 99 6.65 -5.17 37.14
C ILE A 99 7.94 -5.89 37.55
N PRO A 100 8.99 -5.19 38.05
CA PRO A 100 10.14 -5.90 38.58
C PRO A 100 9.64 -6.69 39.79
N ASP A 101 9.90 -8.01 39.78
CA ASP A 101 9.69 -8.83 40.95
C ASP A 101 10.40 -8.16 42.13
N LYS A 102 9.61 -7.74 43.13
CA LYS A 102 10.13 -7.20 44.39
C LYS A 102 10.89 -8.32 45.12
N PRO A 103 11.93 -7.96 45.89
CA PRO A 103 12.97 -8.87 46.35
C PRO A 103 12.48 -9.97 47.30
#